data_AF-A0A2V9MSW9-F1
#
_entry.id   AF-A0A2V9MSW9-F1
#
_cell.length_a   1.000
_cell.length_b   1.000
_cell.length_c   1.000
_cell.angle_alpha   90.00
_cell.angle_beta   90.00
_cell.angle_gamma   90.00
#
_symmetry.space_group_name_H-M   'P 1'
#
loop_
_entity.id
_entity.type
_entity.pdbx_description
1 polymer ?
#
loop_
_entity_poly.entity_id
_entity_poly.type
_entity_poly.pdbx_seq_one_letter_code
_entity_poly.pdbx_strand_id
1 'polypeptide(L)'
;MAVKPFQSTLIPYLDEIADLRSRRPPVSYARIADLLWQKYGLRIQRAAIGKFVKARSGGRKVYFFSREVAAKKSTSVQPAAQPADPGSRPPPKPKFEFKYSERYNLTRLPPEEAAARRKKLEEEGH
;
A
#
# COMPACT_ATOMS: atom_id res chain seq x y z
N MET A 1 24.98 3.49 29.39
CA MET A 1 25.26 3.72 27.96
C MET A 1 24.29 4.78 27.44
N ALA A 2 24.75 6.01 27.20
CA ALA A 2 23.90 7.09 26.71
C ALA A 2 23.56 6.85 25.22
N VAL A 3 22.28 6.64 24.93
CA VAL A 3 21.78 6.45 23.56
C VAL A 3 21.76 7.83 22.90
N LYS A 4 22.44 7.96 21.75
CA LYS A 4 22.38 9.18 20.94
C LYS A 4 20.91 9.46 20.60
N PRO A 5 20.45 10.73 20.66
CA PRO A 5 19.08 11.04 20.25
C PRO A 5 18.85 10.49 18.83
N PHE A 6 17.65 9.95 18.59
CA PHE A 6 17.22 9.32 17.32
C PHE A 6 17.76 7.91 17.01
N GLN A 7 18.62 7.32 17.83
CA GLN A 7 19.04 5.93 17.63
C GLN A 7 18.15 4.94 18.39
N SER A 8 17.66 3.92 17.69
CA SER A 8 16.90 2.85 18.32
C SER A 8 17.81 1.99 19.20
N THR A 9 17.41 1.76 20.45
CA THR A 9 18.10 0.88 21.42
C THR A 9 18.29 -0.56 20.93
N LEU A 10 17.55 -0.97 19.90
CA LEU A 10 17.61 -2.28 19.26
C LEU A 10 18.78 -2.46 18.27
N ILE A 11 19.53 -1.40 17.91
CA ILE A 11 20.63 -1.49 16.94
C ILE A 11 21.68 -2.53 17.32
N PRO A 12 22.17 -2.60 18.57
CA PRO A 12 23.19 -3.59 18.96
C PRO A 12 22.71 -5.04 18.87
N TYR A 13 21.40 -5.26 18.82
CA TYR A 13 20.77 -6.58 18.86
C TYR A 13 20.17 -6.99 17.51
N LEU A 14 20.54 -6.27 16.45
CA LEU A 14 20.00 -6.50 15.11
C LEU A 14 20.23 -7.93 14.65
N ASP A 15 21.46 -8.42 14.75
CA ASP A 15 21.85 -9.74 14.26
C ASP A 15 21.13 -10.85 15.01
N GLU A 16 21.05 -10.75 16.34
CA GLU A 16 20.31 -11.71 17.16
C GLU A 16 18.82 -11.73 16.82
N ILE A 17 18.21 -10.56 16.62
CA ILE A 17 16.80 -10.46 16.20
C ILE A 17 16.62 -11.07 14.79
N ALA A 18 17.56 -10.84 13.88
CA ALA A 18 17.54 -11.41 12.53
C ALA A 18 17.64 -12.94 12.58
N ASP A 19 18.55 -13.49 13.39
CA ASP A 19 18.74 -14.92 13.59
C ASP A 19 17.51 -15.61 14.20
N LEU A 20 16.84 -14.96 15.15
CA LEU A 20 15.58 -15.48 15.71
C LEU A 20 14.45 -15.46 14.69
N ARG A 21 14.47 -14.52 13.74
CA ARG A 21 13.46 -14.37 12.69
C ARG A 21 13.74 -15.23 11.46
N SER A 22 14.98 -15.63 11.22
CA SER A 22 15.38 -16.48 10.08
C SER A 22 15.05 -17.96 10.31
N ARG A 23 14.97 -18.41 11.58
CA ARG A 23 14.56 -19.77 11.96
C ARG A 23 13.18 -20.15 11.42
N ARG A 24 12.95 -21.45 11.22
CA ARG A 24 11.68 -22.03 10.77
C ARG A 24 11.17 -23.03 11.84
N PRO A 25 10.05 -22.76 12.53
CA PRO A 25 9.19 -21.57 12.42
C PRO A 25 9.86 -20.31 13.00
N PRO A 26 9.53 -19.11 12.48
CA PRO A 26 10.14 -17.88 12.93
C PRO A 26 9.65 -17.51 14.33
N VAL A 27 10.56 -17.04 15.18
CA VAL A 27 10.21 -16.64 16.56
C VAL A 27 9.30 -15.41 16.52
N SER A 28 8.29 -15.40 17.39
CA SER A 28 7.33 -14.29 17.49
C SER A 28 7.97 -13.05 18.13
N TYR A 29 7.52 -11.85 17.76
CA TYR A 29 8.06 -10.61 18.33
C TYR A 29 7.82 -10.48 19.84
N ALA A 30 6.75 -11.09 20.37
CA ALA A 30 6.52 -11.16 21.81
C ALA A 30 7.62 -11.98 22.48
N ARG A 31 7.94 -13.16 21.93
CA ARG A 31 9.00 -14.01 22.48
C ARG A 31 10.38 -13.37 22.36
N ILE A 32 10.65 -12.63 21.28
CA ILE A 32 11.90 -11.87 21.14
C ILE A 32 12.00 -10.77 22.20
N ALA A 33 10.90 -10.08 22.53
CA ALA A 33 10.89 -9.09 23.60
C ALA A 33 11.22 -9.72 24.96
N ASP A 34 10.63 -10.89 25.26
CA ASP A 34 10.93 -11.62 26.49
C ASP A 34 12.41 -12.03 26.56
N LEU A 35 12.98 -12.52 25.45
CA LEU A 35 14.40 -12.90 25.37
C LEU A 35 15.33 -11.70 25.58
N LEU A 36 15.03 -10.55 24.97
CA LEU A 36 15.81 -9.33 25.15
C LEU A 36 15.71 -8.80 26.58
N TRP A 37 14.56 -8.95 27.23
CA TRP A 37 14.39 -8.64 28.65
C TRP A 37 15.22 -9.58 29.53
N GLN A 38 15.14 -10.88 29.29
CA GLN A 38 15.84 -11.88 30.09
C GLN A 38 17.37 -11.79 29.96
N LYS A 39 17.89 -11.57 28.75
CA LYS A 39 19.34 -11.53 28.49
C LYS A 39 19.99 -10.19 28.83
N TYR A 40 19.29 -9.10 28.53
CA TYR A 40 19.90 -7.76 28.55
C TYR A 40 19.14 -6.75 29.43
N GLY A 41 18.05 -7.15 30.09
CA GLY A 41 17.22 -6.25 30.88
C GLY A 41 16.51 -5.18 30.03
N LEU A 42 16.31 -5.43 28.74
CA LEU A 42 15.72 -4.45 27.81
C LEU A 42 14.20 -4.57 27.71
N ARG A 43 13.49 -3.60 28.28
CA ARG A 43 12.02 -3.50 28.22
C ARG A 43 11.59 -2.84 26.92
N ILE A 44 11.19 -3.64 25.94
CA ILE A 44 10.81 -3.16 24.61
C ILE A 44 9.47 -3.75 24.21
N GLN A 45 8.59 -2.92 23.67
CA GLN A 45 7.29 -3.37 23.17
C GLN A 45 7.43 -4.20 21.88
N ARG A 46 6.65 -5.27 21.75
CA ARG A 46 6.57 -6.10 20.54
C ARG A 46 6.39 -5.30 19.23
N ALA A 47 5.61 -4.21 19.30
CA ALA A 47 5.33 -3.35 18.15
C ALA A 47 6.57 -2.57 17.71
N ALA A 48 7.42 -2.14 18.65
CA ALA A 48 8.66 -1.45 18.35
C ALA A 48 9.65 -2.37 17.64
N ILE A 49 9.74 -3.64 18.05
CA ILE A 49 10.55 -4.67 17.38
C ILE A 49 10.03 -4.89 15.95
N GLY A 50 8.72 -5.04 15.77
CA GLY A 50 8.13 -5.19 14.44
C GLY A 50 8.42 -4.00 13.51
N LYS A 51 8.30 -2.76 14.00
CA LYS A 51 8.68 -1.56 13.23
C LYS A 51 10.17 -1.53 12.90
N PHE A 52 11.02 -1.89 13.87
CA PHE A 52 12.47 -1.93 13.73
C PHE A 52 12.93 -2.91 12.64
N VAL A 53 12.36 -4.13 12.66
CA VAL A 53 12.64 -5.16 11.66
C VAL A 53 12.09 -4.75 10.30
N LYS A 54 10.83 -4.28 10.23
CA LYS A 54 10.20 -3.82 8.98
C LYS A 54 10.98 -2.70 8.29
N ALA A 55 11.46 -1.72 9.06
CA ALA A 55 12.25 -0.61 8.54
C ALA A 55 13.58 -1.05 7.91
N ARG A 56 14.09 -2.24 8.27
CA ARG A 56 15.37 -2.78 7.79
C ARG A 56 15.22 -3.93 6.80
N SER A 57 14.09 -4.64 6.82
CA SER A 57 13.81 -5.77 5.92
C SER A 57 13.35 -5.32 4.53
N GLY A 58 12.89 -4.08 4.38
CA GLY A 58 12.39 -3.56 3.13
C GLY A 58 13.41 -2.70 2.41
N GLY A 59 14.04 -3.24 1.35
CA GLY A 59 14.52 -2.38 0.27
C GLY A 59 13.33 -1.56 -0.25
N ARG A 60 13.47 -0.23 -0.34
CA ARG A 60 12.49 0.60 -1.05
C ARG A 60 12.27 -0.03 -2.43
N LYS A 61 11.03 -0.30 -2.82
CA LYS A 61 10.69 -0.57 -4.22
C LYS A 61 11.07 0.68 -5.02
N VAL A 62 12.28 0.69 -5.58
CA VAL A 62 12.69 1.70 -6.54
C VAL A 62 12.03 1.29 -7.86
N TYR A 63 11.01 2.02 -8.27
CA TYR A 63 10.46 1.88 -9.61
C TYR A 63 11.45 2.54 -10.57
N PHE A 64 12.19 1.73 -11.33
CA PHE A 64 13.00 2.23 -12.44
C PHE A 64 12.08 2.51 -13.62
N PHE A 65 12.12 3.73 -14.15
CA PHE A 65 11.46 4.05 -15.41
C PHE A 65 12.32 3.51 -16.56
N SER A 66 12.07 2.29 -17.01
CA SER A 66 12.68 1.77 -18.24
C SER A 66 11.95 2.40 -19.45
N ARG A 67 12.65 3.26 -20.19
CA ARG A 67 12.11 3.97 -21.36
C ARG A 67 11.74 3.03 -22.53
N GLU A 68 12.07 1.74 -22.43
CA GLU A 68 11.97 0.78 -23.53
C GLU A 68 10.62 0.03 -23.61
N VAL A 69 9.74 0.16 -22.63
CA VAL A 69 8.47 -0.61 -22.61
C VAL A 69 7.42 -0.05 -23.58
N ALA A 70 7.63 1.16 -24.13
CA ALA A 70 6.73 1.77 -25.10
C ALA A 70 6.78 1.15 -26.51
N ALA A 71 7.78 0.30 -26.81
CA ALA A 71 7.99 -0.25 -28.15
C ALA A 71 7.30 -1.60 -28.41
N LYS A 72 6.72 -2.26 -27.40
CA LYS A 72 5.97 -3.51 -27.61
C LYS A 72 4.46 -3.26 -27.64
N LYS A 73 4.01 -2.55 -28.67
CA LYS A 73 2.62 -2.64 -29.13
C LYS A 73 2.55 -3.73 -30.19
N SER A 74 1.75 -4.78 -29.95
CA SER A 74 0.75 -5.29 -30.90
C SER A 74 0.27 -6.69 -30.52
N THR A 75 -1.01 -6.75 -30.12
CA THR A 75 -2.02 -7.75 -30.48
C THR A 75 -1.66 -9.24 -30.51
N SER A 76 -2.34 -10.02 -29.67
CA SER A 76 -3.00 -11.25 -30.13
C SER A 76 -4.23 -11.55 -29.29
N VAL A 77 -5.35 -11.61 -29.99
CA VAL A 77 -6.68 -12.04 -29.57
C VAL A 77 -6.64 -13.42 -28.89
N GLN A 78 -7.44 -13.60 -27.83
CA GLN A 78 -7.68 -14.90 -27.21
C GLN A 78 -8.55 -15.80 -28.11
N PRO A 79 -8.37 -17.12 -28.06
CA PRO A 79 -9.49 -18.05 -28.12
C PRO A 79 -9.86 -18.55 -26.72
N ALA A 80 -11.17 -18.63 -26.51
CA ALA A 80 -11.85 -18.98 -25.26
C ALA A 80 -11.53 -20.40 -24.76
N ALA A 81 -11.49 -20.56 -23.44
CA ALA A 81 -11.53 -21.86 -22.78
C ALA A 81 -12.92 -22.49 -22.90
N GLN A 82 -12.92 -23.82 -23.03
CA GLN A 82 -14.06 -24.73 -23.12
C GLN A 82 -15.07 -24.65 -21.95
N PRO A 83 -16.28 -25.21 -22.11
CA PRO A 83 -17.40 -25.01 -21.20
C PRO A 83 -17.27 -25.91 -19.97
N ALA A 84 -17.48 -25.36 -18.77
CA ALA A 84 -17.66 -26.12 -17.54
C ALA A 84 -18.79 -25.50 -16.71
N ASP A 85 -19.82 -26.33 -16.51
CA ASP A 85 -20.92 -26.34 -15.54
C ASP A 85 -21.75 -25.07 -15.24
N PRO A 86 -23.11 -25.15 -15.28
CA PRO A 86 -24.02 -24.11 -14.83
C PRO A 86 -24.16 -24.14 -13.30
N GLY A 87 -23.05 -23.98 -12.58
CA GLY A 87 -23.04 -23.90 -11.12
C GLY A 87 -22.91 -22.46 -10.65
N SER A 88 -24.05 -21.79 -10.39
CA SER A 88 -24.21 -20.56 -9.59
C SER A 88 -22.99 -19.63 -9.53
N ARG A 89 -22.80 -18.83 -10.59
CA ARG A 89 -21.81 -17.75 -10.57
C ARG A 89 -22.45 -16.50 -9.95
N PRO A 90 -21.89 -15.93 -8.86
CA PRO A 90 -22.39 -14.66 -8.34
C PRO A 90 -22.29 -13.58 -9.42
N PRO A 91 -23.23 -12.61 -9.47
CA PRO A 91 -23.24 -11.59 -10.50
C PRO A 91 -21.89 -10.86 -10.53
N PRO A 92 -21.37 -10.55 -11.73
CA PRO A 92 -20.10 -9.83 -11.84
C PRO A 92 -20.20 -8.52 -11.07
N LYS A 93 -19.19 -8.26 -10.23
CA LYS A 93 -19.09 -7.00 -9.48
C LYS A 93 -19.21 -5.83 -10.46
N PRO A 94 -19.98 -4.78 -10.12
CA PRO A 94 -20.10 -3.62 -10.99
C PRO A 94 -18.70 -3.06 -11.24
N LYS A 95 -18.34 -2.93 -12.53
CA LYS A 95 -17.11 -2.26 -12.93
C LYS A 95 -17.27 -0.79 -12.56
N PHE A 96 -16.43 -0.32 -11.63
CA PHE A 96 -16.37 1.09 -11.31
C PHE A 96 -15.82 1.84 -12.52
N GLU A 97 -16.70 2.52 -13.25
CA GLU A 97 -16.34 3.42 -14.33
C GLU A 97 -16.34 4.84 -13.79
N PHE A 98 -15.15 5.38 -13.56
CA PHE A 98 -15.00 6.78 -13.22
C PHE A 98 -15.33 7.64 -14.45
N LYS A 99 -16.44 8.38 -14.40
CA LYS A 99 -16.79 9.41 -15.37
C LYS A 99 -16.56 10.78 -14.76
N TYR A 100 -15.84 11.65 -15.45
CA TYR A 100 -15.70 13.04 -15.04
C TYR A 100 -17.09 13.68 -15.07
N SER A 101 -17.54 14.21 -13.93
CA SER A 101 -18.77 14.98 -13.87
C SER A 101 -18.55 16.33 -14.53
N GLU A 102 -19.26 16.62 -15.62
CA GLU A 102 -19.24 17.93 -16.26
C GLU A 102 -19.95 19.01 -15.43
N ARG A 103 -20.64 18.63 -14.35
CA ARG A 103 -21.43 19.54 -13.51
C ARG A 103 -20.56 20.58 -12.77
N TYR A 104 -19.31 20.25 -12.47
CA TYR A 104 -18.45 21.08 -11.60
C TYR A 104 -17.16 21.59 -12.27
N ASN A 105 -17.07 21.56 -13.60
CA ASN A 105 -15.92 22.13 -14.32
C ASN A 105 -16.02 23.67 -14.48
N LEU A 106 -16.55 24.36 -13.46
CA LEU A 106 -16.78 25.81 -13.47
C LEU A 106 -15.48 26.63 -13.59
N THR A 107 -14.33 26.05 -13.25
CA THR A 107 -13.02 26.70 -13.31
C THR A 107 -12.37 26.66 -14.69
N ARG A 108 -12.96 25.92 -15.65
CA ARG A 108 -12.44 25.81 -17.03
C ARG A 108 -13.30 26.54 -18.05
N LEU A 109 -14.43 27.10 -17.62
CA LEU A 109 -15.37 27.81 -18.47
C LEU A 109 -15.11 29.33 -18.39
N PRO A 110 -15.38 30.08 -19.47
CA PRO A 110 -15.38 31.54 -19.42
C PRO A 110 -16.39 32.04 -18.36
N PRO A 111 -16.14 33.20 -17.75
CA PRO A 111 -16.86 33.66 -16.55
C PRO A 111 -18.38 33.82 -16.76
N GLU A 112 -18.80 34.16 -17.98
CA GLU A 112 -20.22 34.30 -18.34
C GLU A 112 -20.96 32.95 -18.33
N GLU A 113 -20.34 31.89 -18.87
CA GLU A 113 -20.94 30.56 -18.91
C GLU A 113 -20.95 29.89 -17.52
N ALA A 114 -19.94 30.17 -16.69
CA ALA A 114 -19.89 29.70 -15.32
C ALA A 114 -21.01 30.30 -14.45
N ALA A 115 -21.33 31.58 -14.64
CA ALA A 115 -22.44 32.25 -13.95
C ALA A 115 -23.81 31.67 -14.35
N ALA A 116 -24.01 31.41 -15.64
CA ALA A 116 -25.24 30.79 -16.14
C ALA A 116 -25.44 29.37 -15.58
N ARG A 117 -24.37 28.57 -15.48
CA ARG A 117 -24.44 27.23 -14.88
C ARG A 117 -24.66 27.25 -13.37
N ARG A 118 -24.09 28.22 -12.64
CA ARG A 118 -24.36 28.40 -11.20
C ARG A 118 -25.82 28.74 -10.94
N LYS A 119 -26.39 29.67 -11.71
CA LYS A 119 -27.80 30.05 -11.60
C LYS A 119 -28.74 28.87 -11.86
N LYS A 120 -28.46 28.05 -12.88
CA LYS A 120 -29.24 26.82 -13.15
C LYS A 120 -29.15 25.79 -12.03
N LEU A 121 -27.99 25.68 -11.36
CA LEU A 121 -27.80 24.74 -10.24
C LEU A 121 -28.56 25.21 -8.99
N GLU A 122 -28.62 26.53 -8.74
CA GLU A 122 -29.43 27.13 -7.68
C GLU A 122 -30.94 26.95 -7.93
N GLU A 123 -31.38 27.02 -9.19
CA GLU A 123 -32.78 26.77 -9.59
C GLU A 123 -33.20 25.28 -9.46
N GLU A 124 -32.25 24.34 -9.61
CA GLU A 124 -32.50 22.89 -9.47
C GLU A 124 -32.49 22.39 -8.01
N GLY A 125 -32.32 23.27 -7.02
CA GLY A 125 -32.61 22.97 -5.61
C GLY A 125 -31.71 21.92 -4.95
N HIS A 126 -30.39 22.08 -5.06
CA HIS A 126 -29.39 21.31 -4.32
C HIS A 126 -28.67 22.13 -3.25
#